data_AF-A0A6L7U6N8-F1
#
_entry.id   AF-A0A6L7U6N8-F1
#
_cell.length_a   1.000
_cell.length_b   1.000
_cell.length_c   1.000
_cell.angle_alpha   90.00
_cell.angle_beta   90.00
_cell.angle_gamma   90.00
#
_symmetry.space_group_name_H-M   'P 1'
#
loop_
_entity.id
_entity.type
_entity.pdbx_description
1 polymer ?
#
loop_
_entity_poly.entity_id
_entity_poly.type
_entity_poly.pdbx_seq_one_letter_code
_entity_poly.pdbx_strand_id
1 'polypeptide(L)'
;MSFWRCRDPEDETALHEVALALVAGPRHLRAVSLVWLPEAQLCEAGFALQDSPGNTPVADLKNRHVDVLDLNAELFVRLAELLRASFQDGNHRTINENRLRHLLLTAIQEDRLPVSELEPPPVD
;
A
#
# COMPACT_ATOMS: atom_id res chain seq x y z
N MET A 1 -8.18 3.88 1.65
CA MET A 1 -7.70 2.61 1.05
C MET A 1 -7.02 2.97 -0.25
N SER A 2 -5.91 2.31 -0.59
CA SER A 2 -5.14 2.56 -1.82
C SER A 2 -4.57 1.23 -2.28
N PHE A 3 -4.53 0.99 -3.60
CA PHE A 3 -4.11 -0.28 -4.19
C PHE A 3 -2.75 -0.11 -4.86
N TRP A 4 -1.88 -1.08 -4.62
CA TRP A 4 -0.52 -1.09 -5.14
C TRP A 4 -0.17 -2.50 -5.58
N ARG A 5 0.45 -2.66 -6.74
CA ARG A 5 0.96 -3.97 -7.18
C ARG A 5 2.08 -4.43 -6.27
N CYS A 6 1.94 -5.65 -5.75
CA CYS A 6 2.97 -6.38 -5.06
C CYS A 6 3.48 -7.50 -5.97
N ARG A 7 4.80 -7.66 -6.09
CA ARG A 7 5.40 -8.72 -6.93
C ARG A 7 5.18 -10.10 -6.34
N ASP A 8 5.34 -10.22 -5.03
CA ASP A 8 5.18 -11.47 -4.28
C ASP A 8 4.77 -11.12 -2.84
N PRO A 9 3.56 -11.46 -2.37
CA PRO A 9 3.14 -11.21 -1.00
C PRO A 9 3.86 -12.08 0.04
N GLU A 10 4.54 -13.16 -0.38
CA GLU A 10 5.36 -14.00 0.52
C GLU A 10 6.77 -13.43 0.72
N ASP A 11 7.23 -12.55 -0.18
CA ASP A 11 8.49 -11.81 -0.02
C ASP A 11 8.28 -10.58 0.89
N GLU A 12 8.89 -10.64 2.08
CA GLU A 12 8.87 -9.53 3.04
C GLU A 12 9.41 -8.23 2.43
N THR A 13 10.38 -8.29 1.52
CA THR A 13 10.94 -7.10 0.84
C THR A 13 9.88 -6.45 -0.05
N ALA A 14 9.14 -7.24 -0.83
CA ALA A 14 8.07 -6.74 -1.68
C ALA A 14 6.93 -6.12 -0.87
N LEU A 15 6.56 -6.72 0.27
CA LEU A 15 5.59 -6.13 1.19
C LEU A 15 6.10 -4.81 1.80
N HIS A 16 7.39 -4.74 2.17
CA HIS A 16 7.99 -3.51 2.67
C HIS A 16 8.02 -2.39 1.62
N GLU A 17 8.26 -2.70 0.34
CA GLU A 17 8.17 -1.73 -0.75
C GLU A 17 6.75 -1.14 -0.82
N VAL A 18 5.71 -1.99 -0.78
CA VAL A 18 4.32 -1.52 -0.79
C VAL A 18 4.01 -0.67 0.44
N ALA A 19 4.45 -1.11 1.63
CA ALA A 19 4.28 -0.35 2.86
C ALA A 19 4.94 1.02 2.78
N LEU A 20 6.18 1.07 2.30
CA LEU A 20 6.96 2.30 2.12
C LEU A 20 6.25 3.26 1.17
N ALA A 21 5.77 2.76 0.02
CA ALA A 21 5.03 3.58 -0.94
C ALA A 21 3.78 4.20 -0.31
N LEU A 22 3.06 3.42 0.51
CA LEU A 22 1.85 3.86 1.22
C LEU A 22 2.12 4.90 2.32
N VAL A 23 3.21 4.76 3.10
CA VAL A 23 3.45 5.61 4.28
C VAL A 23 4.39 6.78 4.03
N ALA A 24 5.13 6.80 2.91
CA ALA A 24 6.02 7.91 2.59
C ALA A 24 5.27 9.15 2.10
N GLY A 25 4.04 9.02 1.60
CA GLY A 25 3.21 10.16 1.15
C GLY A 25 2.30 10.82 2.22
N PRO A 26 1.70 10.08 3.18
CA PRO A 26 0.82 10.65 4.20
C PRO A 26 1.54 11.42 5.32
N ARG A 27 0.85 12.43 5.88
CA ARG A 27 1.35 13.34 6.94
C ARG A 27 1.57 12.71 8.32
N HIS A 28 1.06 11.50 8.57
CA HIS A 28 1.15 10.86 9.88
C HIS A 28 1.49 9.38 9.75
N LEU A 29 2.60 8.98 10.38
CA LEU A 29 3.01 7.60 10.48
C LEU A 29 2.05 6.85 11.41
N ARG A 30 1.26 5.93 10.85
CA ARG A 30 0.36 5.05 11.59
C ARG A 30 0.53 3.63 11.11
N ALA A 31 0.23 2.65 11.96
CA ALA A 31 0.22 1.25 11.56
C ALA A 31 -0.67 1.05 10.31
N VAL A 32 -0.21 0.22 9.38
CA VAL A 32 -0.93 -0.09 8.14
C VAL A 32 -1.20 -1.59 8.06
N SER A 33 -2.39 -1.94 7.59
CA SER A 33 -2.73 -3.32 7.24
C SER A 33 -2.64 -3.47 5.73
N LEU A 34 -1.73 -4.33 5.29
CA LEU A 34 -1.62 -4.77 3.91
C LEU A 34 -2.51 -6.00 3.74
N VAL A 35 -3.35 -5.99 2.72
CA VAL A 35 -4.18 -7.13 2.33
C VAL A 35 -3.89 -7.38 0.87
N TRP A 36 -3.54 -8.62 0.52
CA TRP A 36 -3.28 -8.97 -0.86
C TRP A 36 -4.49 -9.67 -1.48
N LEU A 37 -4.78 -9.25 -2.71
CA LEU A 37 -5.88 -9.70 -3.53
C LEU A 37 -5.30 -10.04 -4.91
N PRO A 38 -5.45 -11.28 -5.39
CA PRO A 38 -5.02 -11.62 -6.75
C PRO A 38 -5.78 -10.76 -7.77
N GLU A 39 -5.05 -10.14 -8.70
CA GLU A 39 -5.63 -9.27 -9.73
C GLU A 39 -6.72 -9.97 -10.54
N ALA A 40 -6.53 -11.27 -10.84
CA ALA A 40 -7.52 -12.10 -11.51
C ALA A 40 -8.85 -12.17 -10.73
N GLN A 41 -8.82 -12.32 -9.40
CA GLN A 41 -10.03 -12.36 -8.56
C GLN A 41 -10.76 -11.02 -8.55
N LEU A 42 -10.03 -9.90 -8.58
CA LEU A 42 -10.62 -8.57 -8.72
C LEU A 42 -11.31 -8.43 -10.09
N CYS A 43 -10.64 -8.80 -11.17
CA CYS A 43 -11.23 -8.73 -12.51
C CYS A 43 -12.47 -9.64 -12.64
N GLU A 44 -12.43 -10.86 -12.12
CA GLU A 44 -13.57 -11.79 -12.09
C GLU A 44 -14.73 -11.25 -11.24
N ALA A 45 -14.44 -10.53 -10.16
CA ALA A 45 -15.44 -9.85 -9.35
C ALA A 45 -15.99 -8.56 -9.98
N GLY A 46 -15.54 -8.20 -11.20
CA GLY A 46 -16.05 -7.08 -11.98
C GLY A 46 -15.34 -5.74 -11.74
N PHE A 47 -14.19 -5.74 -11.07
CA PHE A 47 -13.40 -4.52 -10.90
C PHE A 47 -12.63 -4.19 -12.17
N ALA A 48 -12.75 -2.94 -12.63
CA ALA A 48 -11.88 -2.38 -13.65
C ALA A 48 -10.69 -1.68 -12.97
N LEU A 49 -9.48 -2.06 -13.36
CA LEU A 49 -8.23 -1.55 -12.79
C LEU A 49 -7.50 -0.70 -13.82
N GLN A 50 -6.89 0.39 -13.36
CA GLN A 50 -6.07 1.27 -14.20
C GLN A 50 -4.77 1.63 -13.47
N ASP A 51 -3.64 1.42 -14.14
CA ASP A 51 -2.36 1.88 -13.62
C ASP A 51 -2.33 3.42 -13.60
N SER A 52 -1.90 3.99 -12.48
CA SER A 52 -1.76 5.44 -12.34
C SER A 52 -0.54 5.79 -11.48
N PRO A 53 0.04 7.00 -11.62
CA PRO A 53 1.12 7.43 -10.75
C PRO A 53 0.63 7.60 -9.31
N GLY A 54 1.22 6.85 -8.38
CA GLY A 54 0.91 6.95 -6.97
C GLY A 54 1.41 8.24 -6.34
N ASN A 55 0.73 8.67 -5.27
CA ASN A 55 1.19 9.78 -4.44
C ASN A 55 2.24 9.31 -3.42
N THR A 56 3.46 9.07 -3.90
CA THR A 56 4.60 8.69 -3.07
C THR A 56 5.87 9.45 -3.51
N PRO A 57 6.70 9.92 -2.58
CA PRO A 57 8.00 10.52 -2.90
C PRO A 57 9.06 9.48 -3.32
N VAL A 58 8.78 8.17 -3.15
CA VAL A 58 9.71 7.10 -3.52
C VAL A 58 9.57 6.80 -5.02
N ALA A 59 10.47 7.41 -5.81
CA ALA A 59 10.33 7.51 -7.27
C ALA A 59 10.19 6.17 -7.99
N ASP A 60 10.94 5.14 -7.58
CA ASP A 60 10.93 3.82 -8.20
C ASP A 60 9.64 3.01 -7.92
N LEU A 61 8.86 3.43 -6.92
CA LEU A 61 7.60 2.80 -6.56
C LEU A 61 6.38 3.49 -7.17
N LYS A 62 6.53 4.72 -7.68
CA LYS A 62 5.44 5.57 -8.14
C LYS A 62 4.51 4.91 -9.17
N ASN A 63 5.05 4.10 -10.07
CA ASN A 63 4.28 3.46 -11.14
C ASN A 63 3.62 2.12 -10.73
N ARG A 64 3.59 1.81 -9.42
CA ARG A 64 2.95 0.59 -8.91
C ARG A 64 1.54 0.83 -8.37
N HIS A 65 1.08 2.07 -8.33
CA HIS A 65 -0.26 2.41 -7.87
C HIS A 65 -1.30 2.01 -8.93
N VAL A 66 -2.44 1.53 -8.44
CA VAL A 66 -3.56 1.09 -9.27
C VAL A 66 -4.82 1.78 -8.76
N ASP A 67 -5.54 2.41 -9.68
CA ASP A 67 -6.88 2.93 -9.44
C ASP A 67 -7.93 1.87 -9.75
N VAL A 68 -8.95 1.81 -8.90
CA VAL A 68 -10.17 1.05 -9.16
C VAL A 68 -11.18 2.00 -9.80
N LEU A 69 -11.52 1.75 -11.05
CA LEU A 69 -12.43 2.59 -11.82
C LEU A 69 -13.89 2.29 -11.46
N ASP A 70 -14.73 3.32 -11.56
CA ASP A 70 -16.20 3.24 -11.47
C ASP A 70 -16.72 2.51 -10.21
N LEU A 71 -16.01 2.67 -9.09
CA LEU A 71 -16.34 2.04 -7.82
C LEU A 71 -17.73 2.49 -7.34
N ASN A 72 -18.68 1.55 -7.36
CA ASN A 72 -20.07 1.77 -6.96
C ASN A 72 -20.44 0.92 -5.73
N ALA A 73 -21.66 1.08 -5.22
CA ALA A 73 -22.11 0.39 -4.01
C ALA A 73 -22.02 -1.14 -4.10
N GLU A 74 -22.32 -1.73 -5.26
CA GLU A 74 -22.22 -3.17 -5.47
C GLU A 74 -20.76 -3.64 -5.41
N LEU A 75 -19.86 -2.93 -6.08
CA LEU A 75 -18.43 -3.24 -6.06
C LEU A 75 -17.84 -3.05 -4.65
N PHE A 76 -18.32 -2.09 -3.86
CA PHE A 76 -17.90 -1.95 -2.45
C PHE A 76 -18.27 -3.17 -1.61
N VAL A 77 -19.47 -3.73 -1.80
CA VAL A 77 -19.90 -4.95 -1.07
C VAL A 77 -18.98 -6.12 -1.45
N ARG A 78 -18.74 -6.33 -2.75
CA ARG A 78 -17.83 -7.38 -3.24
C ARG A 78 -16.41 -7.21 -2.71
N LEU A 79 -15.90 -5.97 -2.65
CA LEU A 79 -14.60 -5.68 -2.08
C LEU A 79 -14.54 -6.05 -0.59
N ALA A 80 -15.58 -5.72 0.18
CA ALA A 80 -15.66 -6.09 1.58
C ALA A 80 -15.67 -7.61 1.79
N GLU A 81 -16.36 -8.36 0.92
CA GLU A 81 -16.36 -9.82 0.94
C GLU A 81 -14.98 -10.40 0.62
N LEU A 82 -14.29 -9.88 -0.39
CA LEU A 82 -12.93 -10.27 -0.75
C LEU A 82 -11.94 -9.97 0.38
N LEU A 83 -12.02 -8.78 0.97
CA LEU A 83 -11.18 -8.43 2.13
C LEU A 83 -11.43 -9.38 3.30
N ARG A 84 -12.71 -9.65 3.63
CA ARG A 84 -13.08 -10.58 4.69
C ARG A 84 -12.49 -11.98 4.44
N ALA A 85 -12.59 -12.48 3.21
CA ALA A 85 -11.99 -13.77 2.84
C ALA A 85 -10.46 -13.74 3.01
N SER A 86 -9.77 -12.70 2.51
CA SER A 86 -8.32 -12.57 2.70
C SER A 86 -7.92 -12.53 4.18
N PHE A 87 -8.69 -11.87 5.06
CA PHE A 87 -8.42 -11.90 6.49
C PHE A 87 -8.57 -13.31 7.08
N GLN A 88 -9.57 -14.07 6.65
CA GLN A 88 -9.80 -15.44 7.11
C GLN A 88 -8.72 -16.41 6.63
N ASP A 89 -8.22 -16.21 5.41
CA ASP A 89 -7.18 -17.03 4.80
C ASP A 89 -5.76 -16.67 5.25
N GLY A 90 -5.61 -15.63 6.09
CA GLY A 90 -4.29 -15.15 6.52
C GLY A 90 -3.56 -14.30 5.46
N ASN A 91 -4.26 -13.93 4.40
CA ASN A 91 -3.75 -13.11 3.29
C ASN A 91 -3.66 -11.61 3.63
N HIS A 92 -3.13 -11.30 4.81
CA HIS A 92 -2.93 -9.95 5.29
C HIS A 92 -1.75 -9.85 6.26
N ARG A 93 -1.17 -8.67 6.37
CA ARG A 93 -0.11 -8.37 7.34
C ARG A 93 -0.25 -6.94 7.85
N THR A 94 -0.22 -6.78 9.16
CA THR A 94 -0.17 -5.45 9.79
C THR A 94 1.27 -5.09 10.10
N ILE A 95 1.71 -3.93 9.62
CA ILE A 95 3.02 -3.36 9.89
C ILE A 95 2.82 -2.20 10.86
N ASN A 96 3.43 -2.33 12.04
CA ASN A 96 3.32 -1.32 13.09
C ASN A 96 4.20 -0.09 12.82
N GLU A 97 3.95 0.98 13.56
CA GLU A 97 4.65 2.26 13.42
C GLU A 97 6.18 2.14 13.60
N ASN A 98 6.64 1.30 14.52
CA ASN A 98 8.08 1.12 14.74
C ASN A 98 8.76 0.51 13.52
N ARG A 99 8.15 -0.50 12.89
CA ARG A 99 8.69 -1.11 11.67
C ARG A 99 8.61 -0.13 10.50
N LEU A 100 7.52 0.61 10.35
CA LEU A 100 7.39 1.63 9.32
C LEU A 100 8.43 2.75 9.47
N ARG A 101 8.73 3.18 10.70
CA ARG A 101 9.80 4.16 10.98
C ARG A 101 11.15 3.64 10.50
N HIS A 102 11.46 2.37 10.78
CA HIS A 102 12.71 1.76 10.29
C HIS A 102 12.74 1.73 8.75
N LEU A 103 11.64 1.37 8.08
CA LEU A 103 11.58 1.38 6.62
C LEU A 103 11.84 2.77 6.03
N LEU A 104 11.26 3.82 6.62
CA LEU A 104 11.50 5.20 6.19
C LEU A 104 12.97 5.60 6.39
N LEU A 105 13.55 5.31 7.56
CA LEU A 105 14.96 5.62 7.84
C LEU A 105 15.91 4.88 6.89
N THR A 106 15.64 3.61 6.60
CA THR A 106 16.41 2.84 5.62
C THR A 106 16.30 3.44 4.23
N ALA A 107 15.09 3.81 3.79
CA ALA A 107 14.89 4.44 2.48
C ALA A 107 15.62 5.78 2.34
N ILE A 108 15.73 6.55 3.43
CA ILE A 108 16.55 7.77 3.48
C ILE A 108 18.03 7.45 3.35
N GLN A 109 18.52 6.47 4.12
CA GLN A 109 19.92 6.04 4.09
C GLN A 109 20.34 5.49 2.72
N GLU A 110 19.40 4.94 1.97
CA GLU A 110 19.57 4.45 0.61
C GLU A 110 19.36 5.52 -0.47
N ASP A 111 19.17 6.80 -0.10
CA ASP A 111 18.88 7.93 -1.00
C ASP A 111 17.62 7.73 -1.87
N ARG A 112 16.71 6.83 -1.48
CA ARG A 112 15.43 6.58 -2.16
C ARG A 112 14.33 7.52 -1.70
N LEU A 113 14.48 8.11 -0.52
CA LEU A 113 13.55 9.04 0.09
C LEU A 113 14.31 10.26 0.63
N PRO A 114 14.22 11.43 -0.01
CA PRO A 114 14.84 12.63 0.55
C PRO A 114 14.14 13.04 1.84
N VAL A 115 14.93 13.41 2.86
CA VAL A 115 14.42 13.83 4.18
C VAL A 115 13.46 15.01 4.08
N SER A 116 13.63 15.89 3.09
CA SER A 116 12.77 17.05 2.86
C SER A 116 11.32 16.71 2.51
N GLU A 117 11.08 15.50 2.01
CA GLU A 117 9.72 14.99 1.71
C GLU A 117 9.04 14.41 2.95
N LEU A 118 9.77 14.25 4.07
CA LEU A 118 9.20 13.88 5.36
C LEU A 118 8.85 15.14 6.15
N GLU A 119 7.59 15.30 6.52
CA GLU A 119 7.19 16.36 7.44
C GLU A 119 7.87 16.15 8.82
N PRO A 120 8.37 17.21 9.46
CA PRO A 120 8.88 17.11 10.83
C PRO A 120 7.75 16.68 11.78
N PRO A 121 8.07 15.96 12.87
CA PRO A 121 7.08 15.60 13.87
C PRO A 121 6.39 16.87 14.40
N PRO A 122 5.10 16.80 14.77
CA PRO A 122 4.43 17.93 15.40
C PRO A 122 5.25 18.38 16.62
N VAL A 123 5.55 19.67 16.67
CA VAL A 123 6.16 20.30 17.84
C VAL A 123 5.04 20.49 18.86
N ASP A 124 5.04 19.67 19.90
CA ASP A 124 4.21 19.87 21.09
C ASP A 124 4.66 21.11 21.89
#